data_AF-A0A4R8UQ80-F1
#
_entry.id   AF-A0A4R8UQ80-F1
#
_cell.length_a   1.000
_cell.length_b   1.000
_cell.length_c   1.000
_cell.angle_alpha   90.00
_cell.angle_beta   90.00
_cell.angle_gamma   90.00
#
_symmetry.space_group_name_H-M   'P 1'
#
loop_
_entity.id
_entity.type
_entity.pdbx_description
1 polymer ?
#
loop_
_entity_poly.entity_id
_entity_poly.type
_entity_poly.pdbx_seq_one_letter_code
_entity_poly.pdbx_strand_id
1 'polypeptide(L)'
;MSNWRWSQVNRGFQVLSRTGTGPYFPRPQTILARMRDSVDTLAHKSPSRFAILVFTALIMVFTVLFSLPIASADRTITPLHDAVFTAVSVICVTGLATVDMATHWSGFGNILVFVGVNIGGIGVLTLASLMGLVIARRLGLRAKLMAASDSNPSRIHAGPVNEGQTVRLGEVGSLLLTVAISALVIEVGVAALLFPRMLVEGVAIGEALWHSFYYAAMAFTNTGFSPNIGGLDPYAGDYWFLGALMIGVFLGSLGFPVILAFARGWRSPRRWSVHVKLTLVTTIALMILGMIFYIILEFDNPKTFGSLNAGDTIFQSLFMSVMTRSGGFATIDISQLNGSSLLLSDMLMFIGGGSASTAGGIKVTTLAILFLAAFAEARGKQEMEAFGRRIPSDILRLSVSVVLWGATTVAVASILILHISKQPFDVVLFDVISAFATCGLSTGLTGDLPPEGVYVMAATMFMGRVGTVTLAAALAASHSRQLFKRPEERPIVG
;
A
#
# COMPACT_ATOMS: atom_id res chain seq x y z
N MET A 1 7.88 10.66 67.70
CA MET A 1 7.25 11.97 67.40
C MET A 1 8.25 12.82 66.62
N SER A 2 7.75 13.41 65.54
CA SER A 2 8.25 14.53 64.71
C SER A 2 9.76 14.67 64.39
N ASN A 3 10.27 14.53 63.16
CA ASN A 3 10.08 15.32 61.91
C ASN A 3 11.15 16.44 61.74
N TRP A 4 11.70 16.55 60.50
CA TRP A 4 12.42 17.69 59.86
C TRP A 4 13.97 17.77 59.75
N ARG A 5 14.44 17.44 58.53
CA ARG A 5 15.19 18.25 57.51
C ARG A 5 16.71 18.61 57.60
N TRP A 6 17.33 18.45 56.40
CA TRP A 6 18.44 19.15 55.72
C TRP A 6 19.92 18.70 55.87
N SER A 7 20.48 18.19 54.75
CA SER A 7 21.70 18.67 54.05
C SER A 7 22.10 17.60 52.99
N GLN A 8 21.82 17.80 51.71
CA GLN A 8 22.67 18.39 50.67
C GLN A 8 24.15 17.95 50.65
N VAL A 9 24.63 17.71 49.42
CA VAL A 9 26.03 17.66 48.94
C VAL A 9 26.78 16.32 49.09
N ASN A 10 26.65 15.43 48.10
CA ASN A 10 27.82 14.91 47.37
C ASN A 10 27.42 13.88 46.30
N ARG A 11 27.75 14.20 45.03
CA ARG A 11 28.28 13.31 43.97
C ARG A 11 27.94 13.89 42.59
N GLY A 12 28.51 15.07 42.33
CA GLY A 12 28.97 15.42 40.99
C GLY A 12 30.38 14.86 40.78
N PHE A 13 30.78 14.72 39.52
CA PHE A 13 32.14 14.42 39.05
C PHE A 13 32.70 13.00 39.28
N GLN A 14 32.44 12.10 38.34
CA GLN A 14 33.49 11.20 37.82
C GLN A 14 33.42 11.17 36.30
N VAL A 15 33.96 12.22 35.70
CA VAL A 15 34.42 12.28 34.31
C VAL A 15 35.95 12.28 34.39
N LEU A 16 36.59 11.48 33.52
CA LEU A 16 38.04 11.35 33.23
C LEU A 16 38.85 10.35 34.07
N SER A 17 39.09 9.17 33.49
CA SER A 17 40.44 8.57 33.42
C SER A 17 40.46 7.33 32.51
N ARG A 18 40.50 7.56 31.19
CA ARG A 18 41.13 6.60 30.25
C ARG A 18 41.84 7.38 29.15
N THR A 19 42.98 7.96 29.50
CA THR A 19 44.03 8.30 28.55
C THR A 19 44.71 7.01 28.12
N GLY A 20 44.19 6.39 27.07
CA GLY A 20 44.85 5.35 26.29
C GLY A 20 45.17 5.90 24.91
N THR A 21 46.26 6.64 24.78
CA THR A 21 46.85 7.05 23.50
C THR A 21 47.59 5.86 22.90
N GLY A 22 46.84 4.93 22.31
CA GLY A 22 47.36 3.97 21.34
C GLY A 22 46.76 4.28 19.97
N PRO A 23 47.51 4.16 18.86
CA PRO A 23 46.93 4.30 17.53
C PRO A 23 45.77 3.31 17.40
N TYR A 24 44.57 3.84 17.18
CA TYR A 24 43.38 3.05 16.90
C TYR A 24 43.57 2.43 15.52
N PHE A 25 44.20 1.26 15.44
CA PHE A 25 44.22 0.48 14.22
C PHE A 25 42.78 0.01 13.97
N PRO A 26 42.07 0.51 12.93
CA PRO A 26 40.77 -0.03 12.61
C PRO A 26 40.98 -1.51 12.29
N ARG A 27 40.31 -2.40 13.03
CA ARG A 27 40.25 -3.82 12.69
C ARG A 27 39.90 -3.92 11.20
N PRO A 28 40.54 -4.81 10.42
CA PRO A 28 40.19 -4.99 9.02
C PRO A 28 38.72 -5.42 8.96
N GLN A 29 37.85 -4.46 8.66
CA GLN A 29 36.44 -4.73 8.45
C GLN A 29 36.35 -5.57 7.18
N THR A 30 35.71 -6.73 7.28
CA THR A 30 35.37 -7.53 6.11
C THR A 30 34.57 -6.67 5.14
N ILE A 31 34.68 -6.95 3.84
CA ILE A 31 33.92 -6.23 2.79
C ILE A 31 32.42 -6.25 3.12
N LEU A 32 31.93 -7.37 3.67
CA LEU A 32 30.57 -7.53 4.18
C LEU A 32 30.22 -6.57 5.33
N ALA A 33 31.13 -6.32 6.27
CA ALA A 33 30.92 -5.36 7.35
C ALA A 33 30.88 -3.91 6.83
N ARG A 34 31.73 -3.56 5.87
CA ARG A 34 31.71 -2.23 5.22
C ARG A 34 30.45 -2.00 4.38
N MET A 35 30.01 -3.03 3.65
CA MET A 35 28.74 -2.98 2.91
C MET A 35 27.57 -2.80 3.89
N ARG A 36 27.54 -3.55 5.00
CA ARG A 36 26.53 -3.42 6.04
C ARG A 36 26.51 -2.02 6.66
N ASP A 37 27.67 -1.49 7.05
CA ASP A 37 27.79 -0.15 7.65
C ASP A 37 27.33 0.95 6.65
N SER A 38 27.63 0.77 5.36
CA SER A 38 27.20 1.69 4.29
C SER A 38 25.70 1.64 4.04
N VAL A 39 25.11 0.43 4.08
CA VAL A 39 23.65 0.22 4.01
C VAL A 39 22.97 0.87 5.21
N ASP A 40 23.50 0.68 6.42
CA ASP A 40 22.95 1.26 7.65
C ASP A 40 23.02 2.79 7.65
N THR A 41 24.13 3.39 7.17
CA THR A 41 24.24 4.85 7.05
C THR A 41 23.30 5.44 6.00
N LEU A 42 23.11 4.78 4.85
CA LEU A 42 22.21 5.25 3.81
C LEU A 42 20.74 5.15 4.25
N ALA A 43 20.37 4.04 4.90
CA ALA A 43 19.04 3.82 5.47
C ALA A 43 18.68 4.88 6.53
N HIS A 44 19.67 5.36 7.29
CA HIS A 44 19.44 6.37 8.35
C HIS A 44 19.45 7.82 7.85
N LYS A 45 20.28 8.15 6.85
CA LYS A 45 20.38 9.53 6.33
C LYS A 45 19.26 9.90 5.36
N SER A 46 18.81 8.96 4.52
CA SER A 46 17.77 9.23 3.52
C SER A 46 16.85 8.01 3.33
N PRO A 47 15.90 7.78 4.25
CA PRO A 47 15.08 6.58 4.23
C PRO A 47 14.22 6.39 2.98
N SER A 48 13.72 7.48 2.39
CA SER A 48 12.97 7.46 1.12
C SER A 48 13.84 6.98 -0.04
N ARG A 49 15.08 7.46 -0.15
CA ARG A 49 16.02 7.05 -1.19
C ARG A 49 16.44 5.59 -1.04
N PHE A 50 16.58 5.12 0.20
CA PHE A 50 16.86 3.72 0.48
C PHE A 50 15.73 2.81 -0.01
N ALA A 51 14.48 3.15 0.29
CA ALA A 51 13.32 2.41 -0.21
C ALA A 51 13.31 2.33 -1.75
N ILE A 52 13.53 3.45 -2.43
CA ILE A 52 13.61 3.52 -3.91
C ILE A 52 14.69 2.55 -4.41
N LEU A 53 15.91 2.63 -3.87
CA LEU A 53 17.03 1.79 -4.30
C LEU A 53 16.75 0.30 -4.09
N VAL A 54 16.13 -0.09 -2.97
CA VAL A 54 15.77 -1.49 -2.71
C VAL A 54 14.74 -1.98 -3.73
N PHE A 55 13.67 -1.22 -3.98
CA PHE A 55 12.66 -1.59 -4.97
C PHE A 55 13.26 -1.69 -6.39
N THR A 56 14.05 -0.70 -6.79
CA THR A 56 14.72 -0.73 -8.11
C THR A 56 15.67 -1.92 -8.23
N ALA A 57 16.45 -2.23 -7.20
CA ALA A 57 17.34 -3.39 -7.20
C ALA A 57 16.58 -4.72 -7.32
N LEU A 58 15.48 -4.88 -6.57
CA LEU A 58 14.62 -6.06 -6.67
C LEU A 58 14.02 -6.20 -8.08
N ILE A 59 13.51 -5.11 -8.65
CA ILE A 59 12.96 -5.10 -10.02
C ILE A 59 14.03 -5.53 -11.04
N MET A 60 15.25 -5.00 -10.93
CA MET A 60 16.35 -5.38 -11.84
C MET A 60 16.71 -6.87 -11.73
N VAL A 61 16.78 -7.40 -10.50
CA VAL A 61 17.06 -8.84 -10.28
C VAL A 61 15.95 -9.69 -10.89
N PHE A 62 14.67 -9.36 -10.63
CA PHE A 62 13.55 -10.10 -11.18
C PHE A 62 13.44 -9.97 -12.70
N THR A 63 13.81 -8.82 -13.27
CA THR A 63 13.88 -8.64 -14.73
C THR A 63 14.85 -9.65 -15.35
N VAL A 64 16.05 -9.78 -14.77
CA VAL A 64 17.04 -10.75 -15.26
C VAL A 64 16.48 -12.16 -15.14
N LEU A 65 15.88 -12.52 -14.00
CA LEU A 65 15.31 -13.85 -13.78
C LEU A 65 14.17 -14.18 -14.75
N PHE A 66 13.26 -13.23 -15.03
CA PHE A 66 12.17 -13.41 -16.00
C PHE A 66 12.66 -13.44 -17.45
N SER A 67 13.78 -12.79 -17.77
CA SER A 67 14.36 -12.84 -19.11
C SER A 67 15.00 -14.20 -19.45
N LEU A 68 15.27 -15.05 -18.45
CA LEU A 68 15.92 -16.34 -18.69
C LEU A 68 14.99 -17.32 -19.41
N PRO A 69 15.51 -18.14 -20.36
CA PRO A 69 14.73 -19.19 -21.03
C PRO A 69 14.07 -20.18 -20.06
N ILE A 70 14.67 -20.43 -18.90
CA ILE A 70 14.09 -21.32 -17.89
C ILE A 70 12.77 -20.79 -17.32
N ALA A 71 12.49 -19.48 -17.41
CA ALA A 71 11.27 -18.86 -16.91
C ALA A 71 10.09 -19.00 -17.87
N SER A 72 10.32 -18.97 -19.18
CA SER A 72 9.26 -19.13 -20.20
C SER A 72 8.85 -20.59 -20.38
N ALA A 73 7.56 -20.84 -20.59
CA ALA A 73 7.00 -22.17 -20.89
C ALA A 73 7.63 -22.78 -22.14
N ASP A 74 7.82 -21.96 -23.18
CA ASP A 74 8.41 -22.37 -24.47
C ASP A 74 9.94 -22.45 -24.45
N ARG A 75 10.56 -22.19 -23.29
CA ARG A 75 12.03 -22.17 -23.14
C ARG A 75 12.74 -21.16 -24.04
N THR A 76 12.08 -20.04 -24.35
CA THR A 76 12.63 -18.94 -25.14
C THR A 76 12.92 -17.71 -24.26
N ILE A 77 13.80 -16.83 -24.73
CA ILE A 77 14.08 -15.56 -24.04
C ILE A 77 12.84 -14.68 -24.16
N THR A 78 12.30 -14.25 -23.01
CA THR A 78 11.20 -13.28 -22.99
C THR A 78 11.73 -11.90 -23.38
N PRO A 79 11.04 -11.16 -24.27
CA PRO A 79 11.44 -9.79 -24.63
C PRO A 79 11.66 -8.91 -23.40
N LEU A 80 12.65 -8.01 -23.48
CA LEU A 80 13.05 -7.21 -22.32
C LEU A 80 11.91 -6.34 -21.77
N HIS A 81 11.06 -5.80 -22.64
CA HIS A 81 9.92 -4.97 -22.21
C HIS A 81 8.92 -5.79 -21.37
N ASP A 82 8.60 -7.01 -21.79
CA ASP A 82 7.71 -7.93 -21.04
C ASP A 82 8.33 -8.40 -19.74
N ALA A 83 9.63 -8.72 -19.75
CA ALA A 83 10.36 -9.15 -18.56
C ALA A 83 10.45 -8.01 -17.52
N VAL A 84 10.78 -6.78 -17.94
CA VAL A 84 10.79 -5.60 -17.08
C VAL A 84 9.39 -5.31 -16.56
N PHE A 85 8.39 -5.32 -17.44
CA PHE A 85 7.01 -5.03 -17.07
C PHE A 85 6.48 -6.03 -16.05
N THR A 86 6.70 -7.32 -16.27
CA THR A 86 6.32 -8.36 -15.32
C THR A 86 7.07 -8.22 -14.01
N ALA A 87 8.38 -7.96 -14.03
CA ALA A 87 9.16 -7.73 -12.82
C ALA A 87 8.64 -6.53 -12.01
N VAL A 88 8.31 -5.43 -12.69
CA VAL A 88 7.71 -4.24 -12.05
C VAL A 88 6.33 -4.59 -11.49
N SER A 89 5.45 -5.21 -12.27
CA SER A 89 4.10 -5.55 -11.85
C SER A 89 4.09 -6.51 -10.65
N VAL A 90 4.98 -7.51 -10.64
CA VAL A 90 5.14 -8.46 -9.53
C VAL A 90 5.68 -7.77 -8.27
N ILE A 91 6.77 -7.00 -8.37
CA ILE A 91 7.42 -6.38 -7.20
C ILE A 91 6.62 -5.18 -6.67
N CYS A 92 5.97 -4.43 -7.55
CA CYS A 92 5.06 -3.34 -7.18
C CYS A 92 3.66 -3.84 -6.85
N VAL A 93 3.40 -5.14 -7.05
CA VAL A 93 2.17 -5.81 -6.63
C VAL A 93 0.96 -5.16 -7.33
N THR A 94 1.05 -5.04 -8.66
CA THR A 94 0.09 -4.29 -9.49
C THR A 94 -0.94 -5.17 -10.15
N GLY A 95 -0.54 -6.29 -10.79
CA GLY A 95 -1.50 -7.19 -11.44
C GLY A 95 -1.72 -6.98 -12.93
N LEU A 96 -1.14 -5.93 -13.50
CA LEU A 96 -1.14 -5.75 -14.95
C LEU A 96 -0.15 -6.71 -15.61
N ALA A 97 -0.47 -7.18 -16.80
CA ALA A 97 0.34 -8.14 -17.55
C ALA A 97 0.39 -7.77 -19.04
N THR A 98 1.56 -7.90 -19.67
CA THR A 98 1.70 -7.81 -21.14
C THR A 98 1.65 -9.18 -21.82
N VAL A 99 1.82 -10.25 -21.03
CA VAL A 99 1.78 -11.65 -21.48
C VAL A 99 0.73 -12.40 -20.68
N ASP A 100 0.14 -13.45 -21.27
CA ASP A 100 -0.80 -14.30 -20.55
C ASP A 100 -0.11 -15.05 -19.40
N MET A 101 -0.49 -14.72 -18.17
CA MET A 101 0.11 -15.25 -16.95
C MET A 101 -0.16 -16.73 -16.75
N ALA A 102 -1.23 -17.28 -17.35
CA ALA A 102 -1.57 -18.69 -17.23
C ALA A 102 -0.73 -19.59 -18.15
N THR A 103 -0.25 -19.05 -19.29
CA THR A 103 0.35 -19.87 -20.37
C THR A 103 1.80 -19.52 -20.68
N HIS A 104 2.23 -18.26 -20.51
CA HIS A 104 3.58 -17.81 -20.89
C HIS A 104 4.67 -18.34 -19.95
N TRP A 105 4.37 -18.45 -18.64
CA TRP A 105 5.36 -18.79 -17.63
C TRP A 105 5.45 -20.31 -17.39
N SER A 106 6.67 -20.83 -17.35
CA SER A 106 6.94 -22.19 -16.89
C SER A 106 6.70 -22.33 -15.38
N GLY A 107 6.80 -23.55 -14.85
CA GLY A 107 6.78 -23.77 -13.40
C GLY A 107 7.82 -22.93 -12.62
N PHE A 108 9.00 -22.67 -13.19
CA PHE A 108 9.99 -21.77 -12.57
C PHE A 108 9.50 -20.31 -12.61
N GLY A 109 8.95 -19.85 -13.73
CA GLY A 109 8.39 -18.50 -13.87
C GLY A 109 7.23 -18.26 -12.90
N ASN A 110 6.31 -19.21 -12.76
CA ASN A 110 5.19 -19.14 -11.82
C ASN A 110 5.66 -19.07 -10.35
N ILE A 111 6.73 -19.80 -9.99
CA ILE A 111 7.35 -19.67 -8.66
C ILE A 111 7.95 -18.26 -8.48
N LEU A 112 8.60 -17.70 -9.51
CA LEU A 112 9.11 -16.33 -9.43
C LEU A 112 7.98 -15.32 -9.24
N VAL A 113 6.87 -15.44 -9.95
CA VAL A 113 5.69 -14.58 -9.76
C VAL A 113 5.20 -14.68 -8.31
N PHE A 114 4.96 -15.90 -7.81
CA PHE A 114 4.47 -16.15 -6.45
C PHE A 114 5.40 -15.60 -5.37
N VAL A 115 6.71 -15.83 -5.49
CA VAL A 115 7.71 -15.33 -4.53
C VAL A 115 7.86 -13.82 -4.63
N GLY A 116 7.85 -13.27 -5.84
CA GLY A 116 8.03 -11.85 -6.09
C GLY A 116 6.89 -11.00 -5.54
N VAL A 117 5.63 -11.41 -5.69
CA VAL A 117 4.49 -10.67 -5.13
C VAL A 117 4.52 -10.64 -3.61
N ASN A 118 4.94 -11.74 -2.99
CA ASN A 118 5.12 -11.84 -1.55
C ASN A 118 6.24 -10.92 -1.05
N ILE A 119 7.39 -10.91 -1.74
CA ILE A 119 8.50 -10.00 -1.45
C ILE A 119 8.05 -8.54 -1.62
N GLY A 120 7.32 -8.21 -2.68
CA GLY A 120 6.81 -6.86 -2.94
C GLY A 120 5.77 -6.39 -1.91
N GLY A 121 4.87 -7.29 -1.50
CA GLY A 121 3.84 -7.05 -0.50
C GLY A 121 4.46 -6.80 0.88
N ILE A 122 5.28 -7.73 1.36
CA ILE A 122 6.01 -7.60 2.63
C ILE A 122 6.96 -6.39 2.57
N GLY A 123 7.66 -6.17 1.45
CA GLY A 123 8.60 -5.07 1.26
C GLY A 123 7.98 -3.70 1.53
N VAL A 124 6.76 -3.44 1.04
CA VAL A 124 6.06 -2.18 1.34
C VAL A 124 5.62 -2.10 2.79
N LEU A 125 5.03 -3.17 3.33
CA LEU A 125 4.56 -3.18 4.72
C LEU A 125 5.71 -2.94 5.70
N THR A 126 6.86 -3.53 5.43
CA THR A 126 8.06 -3.42 6.26
C THR A 126 8.68 -2.02 6.18
N LEU A 127 8.86 -1.46 4.97
CA LEU A 127 9.37 -0.11 4.80
C LEU A 127 8.44 0.93 5.41
N ALA A 128 7.13 0.81 5.21
CA ALA A 128 6.14 1.69 5.82
C ALA A 128 6.16 1.59 7.36
N SER A 129 6.30 0.39 7.92
CA SER A 129 6.39 0.17 9.37
C SER A 129 7.67 0.76 9.97
N LEU A 130 8.83 0.56 9.30
CA LEU A 130 10.10 1.16 9.69
C LEU A 130 10.01 2.69 9.69
N MET A 131 9.34 3.28 8.70
CA MET A 131 9.13 4.73 8.64
C MET A 131 8.22 5.23 9.75
N GLY A 132 7.12 4.54 10.03
CA GLY A 132 6.26 4.83 11.17
C GLY A 132 7.02 4.85 12.50
N LEU A 133 7.97 3.93 12.70
CA LEU A 133 8.85 3.90 13.87
C LEU A 133 9.79 5.11 13.94
N VAL A 134 10.38 5.53 12.83
CA VAL A 134 11.28 6.71 12.80
C VAL A 134 10.51 7.98 13.15
N ILE A 135 9.26 8.11 12.69
CA ILE A 135 8.36 9.21 13.04
C ILE A 135 8.04 9.18 14.54
N ALA A 136 7.60 8.01 15.04
CA ALA A 136 7.28 7.81 16.44
C ALA A 136 8.46 8.11 17.38
N ARG A 137 9.70 7.77 16.99
CA ARG A 137 10.93 8.12 17.74
C ARG A 137 11.09 9.64 17.93
N ARG A 138 10.83 10.42 16.88
CA ARG A 138 11.00 11.89 16.90
C ARG A 138 9.87 12.57 17.67
N LEU A 139 8.64 12.09 17.53
CA LEU A 139 7.48 12.61 18.25
C LEU A 139 7.53 12.28 19.74
N GLY A 140 7.85 11.05 20.12
CA GLY A 140 7.93 10.64 21.53
C GLY A 140 9.06 11.33 22.30
N LEU A 141 10.22 11.57 21.65
CA LEU A 141 11.29 12.38 22.26
C LEU A 141 10.83 13.83 22.43
N ARG A 142 10.13 14.41 21.45
CA ARG A 142 9.59 15.77 21.54
C ARG A 142 8.48 15.89 22.58
N ALA A 143 7.58 14.91 22.69
CA ALA A 143 6.54 14.88 23.71
C ALA A 143 7.15 14.76 25.11
N LYS A 144 8.21 13.95 25.27
CA LYS A 144 9.00 13.89 26.51
C LYS A 144 9.74 15.20 26.79
N LEU A 145 10.30 15.85 25.79
CA LEU A 145 10.96 17.15 25.94
C LEU A 145 9.96 18.27 26.23
N MET A 146 8.77 18.24 25.62
CA MET A 146 7.68 19.18 25.88
C MET A 146 7.15 19.00 27.31
N ALA A 147 6.88 17.77 27.72
CA ALA A 147 6.49 17.44 29.10
C ALA A 147 7.59 17.76 30.12
N ALA A 148 8.87 17.67 29.73
CA ALA A 148 9.99 18.09 30.57
C ALA A 148 10.20 19.61 30.58
N SER A 149 9.79 20.32 29.52
CA SER A 149 9.88 21.78 29.41
C SER A 149 8.67 22.52 29.97
N ASP A 150 7.56 21.82 30.21
CA ASP A 150 6.32 22.39 30.73
C ASP A 150 6.30 22.30 32.27
N SER A 151 7.05 23.19 32.93
CA SER A 151 7.15 23.28 34.40
C SER A 151 6.02 24.09 35.04
N ASN A 152 4.89 24.29 34.35
CA ASN A 152 3.83 25.20 34.77
C ASN A 152 2.62 24.43 35.36
N PRO A 153 2.42 24.42 36.69
CA PRO A 153 1.42 23.57 37.35
C PRO A 153 -0.04 23.94 37.08
N SER A 154 -0.33 25.03 36.35
CA SER A 154 -1.68 25.51 36.05
C SER A 154 -2.25 25.06 34.69
N ARG A 155 -1.50 24.29 33.88
CA ARG A 155 -1.96 23.75 32.58
C ARG A 155 -2.12 22.22 32.55
N ILE A 156 -2.22 21.60 33.73
CA ILE A 156 -2.53 20.17 33.89
C ILE A 156 -4.02 19.93 33.59
N HIS A 157 -4.43 20.05 32.33
CA HIS A 157 -5.71 19.54 31.82
C HIS A 157 -5.55 18.71 30.54
N ALA A 158 -4.38 18.76 29.89
CA ALA A 158 -4.02 17.78 28.88
C ALA A 158 -3.18 16.69 29.56
N GLY A 159 -3.83 15.60 29.98
CA GLY A 159 -3.13 14.39 30.41
C GLY A 159 -2.15 13.89 29.33
N PRO A 160 -1.23 12.97 29.67
CA PRO A 160 -0.24 12.47 28.73
C PRO A 160 -0.93 12.06 27.45
N VAL A 161 -0.48 12.64 26.32
CA VAL A 161 -0.95 12.25 24.99
C VAL A 161 -0.73 10.75 24.92
N ASN A 162 -1.81 9.97 25.02
CA ASN A 162 -1.77 8.54 24.81
C ASN A 162 -1.42 8.34 23.34
N GLU A 163 -0.12 8.32 23.03
CA GLU A 163 0.43 7.87 21.75
C GLU A 163 0.15 6.36 21.66
N GLY A 164 -1.12 6.03 21.42
CA GLY A 164 -1.67 4.67 21.57
C GLY A 164 -1.16 3.64 20.58
N GLN A 165 -0.11 3.92 19.81
CA GLN A 165 0.48 2.98 18.85
C GLN A 165 2.00 3.11 18.69
N THR A 166 2.73 3.69 19.67
CA THR A 166 4.20 3.66 19.61
C THR A 166 4.70 2.26 19.94
N VAL A 167 5.09 1.52 18.91
CA VAL A 167 5.82 0.28 19.08
C VAL A 167 7.18 0.61 19.72
N ARG A 168 7.54 -0.10 20.80
CA ARG A 168 8.75 0.14 21.57
C ARG A 168 10.00 -0.26 20.76
N LEU A 169 11.10 0.48 20.94
CA LEU A 169 12.33 0.41 20.13
C LEU A 169 13.03 -0.97 20.08
N GLY A 170 12.77 -1.88 21.02
CA GLY A 170 13.36 -3.23 21.04
C GLY A 170 12.70 -4.21 20.07
N GLU A 171 11.61 -3.82 19.42
CA GLU A 171 10.71 -4.73 18.69
C GLU A 171 10.80 -4.60 17.17
N VAL A 172 11.83 -3.97 16.59
CA VAL A 172 11.91 -3.82 15.11
C VAL A 172 11.95 -5.19 14.42
N GLY A 173 12.78 -6.11 14.92
CA GLY A 173 12.84 -7.49 14.44
C GLY A 173 11.52 -8.23 14.68
N SER A 174 10.89 -8.07 15.85
CA SER A 174 9.60 -8.68 16.13
C SER A 174 8.45 -8.07 15.34
N LEU A 175 8.54 -6.81 14.90
CA LEU A 175 7.56 -6.18 14.03
C LEU A 175 7.61 -6.75 12.62
N LEU A 176 8.81 -6.84 12.03
CA LEU A 176 8.98 -7.45 10.72
C LEU A 176 8.51 -8.91 10.74
N LEU A 177 8.84 -9.64 11.80
CA LEU A 177 8.37 -11.00 12.02
C LEU A 177 6.83 -11.04 12.20
N THR A 178 6.25 -10.10 12.94
CA THR A 178 4.79 -10.01 13.11
C THR A 178 4.08 -9.73 11.78
N VAL A 179 4.62 -8.83 10.96
CA VAL A 179 4.09 -8.54 9.61
C VAL A 179 4.12 -9.81 8.77
N ALA A 180 5.28 -10.46 8.67
CA ALA A 180 5.44 -11.68 7.85
C ALA A 180 4.55 -12.83 8.33
N ILE A 181 4.49 -13.08 9.65
CA ILE A 181 3.60 -14.10 10.22
C ILE A 181 2.13 -13.74 9.98
N SER A 182 1.74 -12.47 10.15
CA SER A 182 0.35 -12.07 9.92
C SER A 182 -0.07 -12.25 8.45
N ALA A 183 0.81 -11.94 7.50
CA ALA A 183 0.59 -12.19 6.08
C ALA A 183 0.40 -13.68 5.81
N LEU A 184 1.35 -14.50 6.28
CA LEU A 184 1.30 -15.96 6.10
C LEU A 184 0.03 -16.58 6.70
N VAL A 185 -0.39 -16.15 7.90
CA VAL A 185 -1.60 -16.64 8.55
C VAL A 185 -2.85 -16.28 7.74
N ILE A 186 -2.92 -15.05 7.20
CA ILE A 186 -4.04 -14.63 6.37
C ILE A 186 -4.07 -15.42 5.06
N GLU A 187 -2.93 -15.58 4.39
CA GLU A 187 -2.83 -16.35 3.15
C GLU A 187 -3.20 -17.83 3.35
N VAL A 188 -2.66 -18.47 4.39
CA VAL A 188 -3.03 -19.86 4.73
C VAL A 188 -4.53 -19.96 5.03
N GLY A 189 -5.10 -18.98 5.73
CA GLY A 189 -6.53 -18.92 6.02
C GLY A 189 -7.39 -18.83 4.76
N VAL A 190 -7.02 -17.93 3.83
CA VAL A 190 -7.73 -17.78 2.54
C VAL A 190 -7.55 -19.02 1.67
N ALA A 191 -6.33 -19.57 1.57
CA ALA A 191 -6.06 -20.79 0.82
C ALA A 191 -6.87 -21.97 1.34
N ALA A 192 -7.00 -22.11 2.66
CA ALA A 192 -7.82 -23.15 3.29
C ALA A 192 -9.32 -23.00 2.98
N LEU A 193 -9.82 -21.78 2.74
CA LEU A 193 -11.20 -21.54 2.31
C LEU A 193 -11.42 -21.88 0.83
N LEU A 194 -10.41 -21.65 -0.02
CA LEU A 194 -10.48 -21.88 -1.47
C LEU A 194 -10.26 -23.37 -1.84
N PHE A 195 -9.35 -24.04 -1.16
CA PHE A 195 -8.89 -25.40 -1.49
C PHE A 195 -10.03 -26.43 -1.61
N PRO A 196 -10.98 -26.55 -0.66
CA PRO A 196 -12.07 -27.52 -0.77
C PRO A 196 -12.93 -27.29 -2.00
N ARG A 197 -13.13 -26.01 -2.39
CA ARG A 197 -14.00 -25.67 -3.50
C ARG A 197 -13.37 -26.03 -4.84
N MET A 198 -12.06 -25.85 -4.98
CA MET A 198 -11.31 -26.29 -6.16
C MET A 198 -11.34 -27.82 -6.35
N LEU A 199 -11.32 -28.58 -5.26
CA LEU A 199 -11.48 -30.04 -5.33
C LEU A 199 -12.87 -30.45 -5.81
N VAL A 200 -13.91 -29.74 -5.37
CA VAL A 200 -15.30 -29.98 -5.82
C VAL A 200 -15.45 -29.68 -7.31
N GLU A 201 -14.72 -28.71 -7.83
CA GLU A 201 -14.68 -28.37 -9.26
C GLU A 201 -13.86 -29.37 -10.11
N GLY A 202 -13.25 -30.38 -9.47
CA GLY A 202 -12.52 -31.45 -10.15
C GLY A 202 -11.03 -31.16 -10.42
N VAL A 203 -10.47 -30.09 -9.84
CA VAL A 203 -9.04 -29.79 -9.95
C VAL A 203 -8.23 -30.86 -9.18
N ALA A 204 -7.16 -31.37 -9.80
CA ALA A 204 -6.29 -32.36 -9.18
C ALA A 204 -5.70 -31.84 -7.86
N ILE A 205 -5.54 -32.71 -6.85
CA ILE A 205 -5.17 -32.31 -5.48
C ILE A 205 -3.91 -31.43 -5.42
N GLY A 206 -2.86 -31.79 -6.17
CA GLY A 206 -1.60 -31.03 -6.19
C GLY A 206 -1.76 -29.65 -6.82
N GLU A 207 -2.54 -29.56 -7.89
CA GLU A 207 -2.83 -28.31 -8.59
C GLU A 207 -3.78 -27.42 -7.78
N ALA A 208 -4.81 -27.99 -7.15
CA ALA A 208 -5.71 -27.28 -6.25
C ALA A 208 -4.94 -26.68 -5.05
N LEU A 209 -3.95 -27.41 -4.52
CA LEU A 209 -3.08 -26.89 -3.47
C LEU A 209 -2.25 -25.70 -3.98
N TRP A 210 -1.63 -25.83 -5.15
CA TRP A 210 -0.86 -24.73 -5.76
C TRP A 210 -1.74 -23.50 -6.05
N HIS A 211 -2.88 -23.68 -6.71
CA HIS A 211 -3.80 -22.60 -7.08
C HIS A 211 -4.42 -21.93 -5.87
N SER A 212 -4.81 -22.67 -4.83
CA SER A 212 -5.37 -22.07 -3.61
C SER A 212 -4.38 -21.15 -2.90
N PHE A 213 -3.10 -21.54 -2.78
CA PHE A 213 -2.05 -20.66 -2.25
C PHE A 213 -1.76 -19.48 -3.19
N TYR A 214 -1.74 -19.73 -4.50
CA TYR A 214 -1.51 -18.67 -5.49
C TYR A 214 -2.61 -17.60 -5.40
N TYR A 215 -3.88 -17.98 -5.48
CA TYR A 215 -5.01 -17.05 -5.33
C TYR A 215 -5.02 -16.35 -3.97
N ALA A 216 -4.69 -17.04 -2.89
CA ALA A 216 -4.60 -16.43 -1.56
C ALA A 216 -3.51 -15.35 -1.49
N ALA A 217 -2.32 -15.64 -2.04
CA ALA A 217 -1.24 -14.66 -2.12
C ALA A 217 -1.64 -13.48 -3.02
N MET A 218 -2.22 -13.73 -4.19
CA MET A 218 -2.66 -12.65 -5.10
C MET A 218 -3.77 -11.79 -4.49
N ALA A 219 -4.68 -12.39 -3.73
CA ALA A 219 -5.73 -11.68 -3.00
C ALA A 219 -5.17 -10.84 -1.85
N PHE A 220 -4.37 -11.42 -0.95
CA PHE A 220 -3.83 -10.68 0.19
C PHE A 220 -2.80 -9.62 -0.21
N THR A 221 -1.94 -9.94 -1.19
CA THR A 221 -0.99 -8.97 -1.72
C THR A 221 -1.67 -7.93 -2.59
N ASN A 222 -2.94 -8.08 -2.97
CA ASN A 222 -3.64 -7.10 -3.80
C ASN A 222 -3.05 -7.01 -5.22
N THR A 223 -2.60 -8.16 -5.77
CA THR A 223 -2.04 -8.26 -7.14
C THR A 223 -3.09 -8.67 -8.17
N GLY A 224 -3.87 -9.73 -7.92
CA GLY A 224 -4.93 -10.14 -8.87
C GLY A 224 -4.51 -11.02 -10.05
N PHE A 225 -3.29 -11.56 -10.13
CA PHE A 225 -2.96 -12.54 -11.16
C PHE A 225 -3.72 -13.86 -10.97
N SER A 226 -4.11 -14.50 -12.08
CA SER A 226 -4.69 -15.84 -12.07
C SER A 226 -3.68 -16.89 -12.55
N PRO A 227 -3.63 -18.08 -11.93
CA PRO A 227 -2.76 -19.18 -12.36
C PRO A 227 -3.36 -20.03 -13.49
N ASN A 228 -4.64 -19.87 -13.83
CA ASN A 228 -5.35 -20.74 -14.77
C ASN A 228 -5.91 -19.98 -15.98
N ILE A 229 -6.06 -20.70 -17.09
CA ILE A 229 -6.69 -20.17 -18.31
C ILE A 229 -8.12 -19.77 -17.98
N GLY A 230 -8.56 -18.62 -18.51
CA GLY A 230 -9.89 -18.05 -18.25
C GLY A 230 -10.03 -17.39 -16.87
N GLY A 231 -8.96 -17.29 -16.08
CA GLY A 231 -9.01 -16.47 -14.87
C GLY A 231 -10.02 -16.98 -13.83
N LEU A 232 -10.94 -16.09 -13.44
CA LEU A 232 -12.03 -16.40 -12.51
C LEU A 232 -13.31 -16.87 -13.19
N ASP A 233 -13.37 -16.98 -14.51
CA ASP A 233 -14.58 -17.37 -15.24
C ASP A 233 -15.21 -18.67 -14.71
N PRO A 234 -14.45 -19.73 -14.37
CA PRO A 234 -15.01 -20.95 -13.80
C PRO A 234 -15.69 -20.74 -12.43
N TYR A 235 -15.29 -19.70 -11.71
CA TYR A 235 -15.76 -19.37 -10.37
C TYR A 235 -16.67 -18.14 -10.33
N ALA A 236 -17.08 -17.60 -11.50
CA ALA A 236 -17.85 -16.36 -11.57
C ALA A 236 -19.19 -16.45 -10.82
N GLY A 237 -19.86 -17.61 -10.83
CA GLY A 237 -21.10 -17.86 -10.08
C GLY A 237 -20.89 -18.32 -8.64
N ASP A 238 -19.66 -18.44 -8.16
CA ASP A 238 -19.34 -19.06 -6.89
C ASP A 238 -19.14 -18.05 -5.77
N TYR A 239 -20.20 -17.78 -5.01
CA TYR A 239 -20.17 -16.81 -3.93
C TYR A 239 -19.17 -17.16 -2.82
N TRP A 240 -18.89 -18.45 -2.60
CA TRP A 240 -17.93 -18.86 -1.58
C TRP A 240 -16.51 -18.53 -2.02
N PHE A 241 -16.16 -18.89 -3.26
CA PHE A 241 -14.83 -18.64 -3.82
C PHE A 241 -14.55 -17.13 -3.90
N LEU A 242 -15.46 -16.37 -4.52
CA LEU A 242 -15.35 -14.93 -4.66
C LEU A 242 -15.40 -14.22 -3.29
N GLY A 243 -16.18 -14.73 -2.34
CA GLY A 243 -16.23 -14.25 -0.96
C GLY A 243 -14.89 -14.36 -0.23
N ALA A 244 -14.21 -15.51 -0.38
CA ALA A 244 -12.89 -15.73 0.19
C ALA A 244 -11.83 -14.79 -0.43
N LEU A 245 -11.88 -14.55 -1.74
CA LEU A 245 -11.02 -13.57 -2.40
C LEU A 245 -11.27 -12.14 -1.89
N MET A 246 -12.55 -11.74 -1.77
CA MET A 246 -12.90 -10.43 -1.22
C MET A 246 -12.35 -10.23 0.20
N ILE A 247 -12.39 -11.26 1.05
CA ILE A 247 -11.81 -11.20 2.39
C ILE A 247 -10.29 -10.98 2.31
N GLY A 248 -9.59 -11.73 1.45
CA GLY A 248 -8.15 -11.57 1.23
C GLY A 248 -7.78 -10.15 0.80
N VAL A 249 -8.43 -9.65 -0.26
CA VAL A 249 -8.23 -8.29 -0.81
C VAL A 249 -8.57 -7.21 0.22
N PHE A 250 -9.67 -7.38 0.95
CA PHE A 250 -10.05 -6.43 1.99
C PHE A 250 -8.97 -6.36 3.07
N LEU A 251 -8.53 -7.49 3.62
CA LEU A 251 -7.49 -7.54 4.66
C LEU A 251 -6.15 -6.98 4.18
N GLY A 252 -5.74 -7.28 2.94
CA GLY A 252 -4.56 -6.73 2.30
C GLY A 252 -4.63 -5.20 2.17
N SER A 253 -5.81 -4.68 1.78
CA SER A 253 -6.03 -3.26 1.55
C SER A 253 -6.02 -2.39 2.82
N LEU A 254 -6.35 -2.93 4.01
CA LEU A 254 -6.53 -2.14 5.25
C LEU A 254 -5.24 -1.55 5.82
N GLY A 255 -4.12 -2.23 5.60
CA GLY A 255 -2.82 -1.83 6.12
C GLY A 255 -2.49 -2.36 7.51
N PHE A 256 -1.18 -2.52 7.74
CA PHE A 256 -0.66 -3.18 8.94
C PHE A 256 -1.10 -2.54 10.27
N PRO A 257 -1.21 -1.20 10.42
CA PRO A 257 -1.70 -0.59 11.66
C PRO A 257 -3.10 -1.04 12.07
N VAL A 258 -3.96 -1.36 11.09
CA VAL A 258 -5.33 -1.85 11.31
C VAL A 258 -5.30 -3.34 11.68
N ILE A 259 -4.52 -4.15 10.94
CA ILE A 259 -4.33 -5.58 11.23
C ILE A 259 -3.80 -5.77 12.66
N LEU A 260 -2.80 -4.98 13.06
CA LEU A 260 -2.24 -5.01 14.41
C LEU A 260 -3.26 -4.60 15.48
N ALA A 261 -4.14 -3.64 15.18
CA ALA A 261 -5.20 -3.23 16.09
C ALA A 261 -6.24 -4.34 16.31
N PHE A 262 -6.57 -5.10 15.27
CA PHE A 262 -7.42 -6.29 15.40
C PHE A 262 -6.75 -7.39 16.22
N ALA A 263 -5.49 -7.71 15.91
CA ALA A 263 -4.73 -8.74 16.62
C ALA A 263 -4.58 -8.45 18.14
N ARG A 264 -4.41 -7.18 18.52
CA ARG A 264 -4.26 -6.77 19.93
C ARG A 264 -5.57 -6.67 20.70
N GLY A 265 -6.72 -6.55 20.03
CA GLY A 265 -8.00 -6.41 20.74
C GLY A 265 -9.13 -5.82 19.91
N TRP A 266 -9.65 -6.61 18.95
CA TRP A 266 -10.82 -6.23 18.15
C TRP A 266 -12.09 -5.90 18.99
N ARG A 267 -12.22 -6.46 20.19
CA ARG A 267 -13.38 -6.26 21.10
C ARG A 267 -13.41 -4.89 21.82
N SER A 268 -12.42 -4.02 21.61
CA SER A 268 -12.32 -2.72 22.28
C SER A 268 -12.24 -1.54 21.30
N PRO A 269 -13.25 -1.32 20.43
CA PRO A 269 -13.20 -0.32 19.36
C PRO A 269 -13.08 1.13 19.86
N ARG A 270 -13.49 1.40 21.11
CA ARG A 270 -13.29 2.71 21.75
C ARG A 270 -11.81 3.10 21.86
N ARG A 271 -10.89 2.13 21.98
CA ARG A 271 -9.44 2.35 22.12
C ARG A 271 -8.71 2.49 20.79
N TRP A 272 -9.36 2.25 19.66
CA TRP A 272 -8.72 2.38 18.34
C TRP A 272 -8.27 3.82 18.08
N SER A 273 -7.14 3.96 17.39
CA SER A 273 -6.63 5.25 16.95
C SER A 273 -7.54 5.87 15.90
N VAL A 274 -7.44 7.19 15.72
CA VAL A 274 -8.17 7.92 14.66
C VAL A 274 -7.82 7.34 13.29
N HIS A 275 -6.56 6.95 13.09
CA HIS A 275 -6.10 6.34 11.85
C HIS A 275 -6.86 5.04 11.52
N VAL A 276 -7.00 4.14 12.48
CA VAL A 276 -7.73 2.86 12.30
C VAL A 276 -9.22 3.12 12.02
N LYS A 277 -9.85 3.99 12.81
CA LYS A 277 -11.27 4.32 12.63
C LYS A 277 -11.55 4.96 11.28
N LEU A 278 -10.72 5.93 10.88
CA LEU A 278 -10.85 6.62 9.60
C LEU A 278 -10.67 5.65 8.43
N THR A 279 -9.64 4.80 8.49
CA THR A 279 -9.38 3.79 7.44
C THR A 279 -10.55 2.84 7.26
N LEU A 280 -11.08 2.28 8.36
CA LEU A 280 -12.20 1.34 8.30
C LEU A 280 -13.48 2.00 7.79
N VAL A 281 -13.86 3.15 8.37
CA VAL A 281 -15.09 3.86 7.98
C VAL A 281 -15.04 4.28 6.51
N THR A 282 -13.94 4.88 6.07
CA THR A 282 -13.81 5.33 4.68
C THR A 282 -13.75 4.16 3.71
N THR A 283 -13.04 3.07 4.01
CA THR A 283 -12.97 1.90 3.13
C THR A 283 -14.33 1.23 2.98
N ILE A 284 -15.05 1.01 4.09
CA ILE A 284 -16.39 0.41 4.07
C ILE A 284 -17.37 1.32 3.32
N ALA A 285 -17.32 2.64 3.56
CA ALA A 285 -18.16 3.60 2.86
C ALA A 285 -17.93 3.57 1.35
N LEU A 286 -16.67 3.59 0.89
CA LEU A 286 -16.34 3.51 -0.53
C LEU A 286 -16.77 2.17 -1.16
N MET A 287 -16.61 1.06 -0.45
CA MET A 287 -17.07 -0.25 -0.93
C MET A 287 -18.59 -0.30 -1.13
N ILE A 288 -19.35 0.20 -0.16
CA ILE A 288 -20.82 0.24 -0.25
C ILE A 288 -21.27 1.21 -1.34
N LEU A 289 -20.68 2.41 -1.41
CA LEU A 289 -21.01 3.39 -2.44
C LEU A 289 -20.67 2.86 -3.84
N GLY A 290 -19.51 2.25 -4.02
CA GLY A 290 -19.12 1.62 -5.29
C GLY A 290 -20.09 0.52 -5.71
N MET A 291 -20.50 -0.35 -4.78
CA MET A 291 -21.52 -1.37 -5.03
C MET A 291 -22.84 -0.75 -5.50
N ILE A 292 -23.32 0.29 -4.81
CA ILE A 292 -24.57 0.98 -5.19
C ILE A 292 -24.45 1.59 -6.59
N PHE A 293 -23.34 2.26 -6.89
CA PHE A 293 -23.16 2.88 -8.20
C PHE A 293 -23.01 1.84 -9.32
N TYR A 294 -22.30 0.72 -9.12
CA TYR A 294 -22.25 -0.35 -10.12
C TYR A 294 -23.63 -0.93 -10.41
N ILE A 295 -24.46 -1.15 -9.39
CA ILE A 295 -25.86 -1.59 -9.59
C ILE A 295 -26.59 -0.57 -10.46
N ILE A 296 -26.52 0.72 -10.15
CA ILE A 296 -27.25 1.77 -10.87
C ILE A 296 -26.76 1.92 -12.32
N LEU A 297 -25.46 1.75 -12.58
CA LEU A 297 -24.85 2.03 -13.88
C LEU A 297 -24.78 0.83 -14.82
N GLU A 298 -24.88 -0.41 -14.30
CA GLU A 298 -24.71 -1.62 -15.11
C GLU A 298 -25.94 -2.55 -15.12
N PHE A 299 -26.98 -2.31 -14.31
CA PHE A 299 -28.13 -3.25 -14.22
C PHE A 299 -28.82 -3.52 -15.57
N ASP A 300 -28.76 -2.59 -16.51
CA ASP A 300 -29.38 -2.69 -17.83
C ASP A 300 -28.38 -3.03 -18.95
N ASN A 301 -27.08 -3.14 -18.65
CA ASN A 301 -26.07 -3.45 -19.64
C ASN A 301 -26.10 -4.94 -20.00
N PRO A 302 -26.57 -5.33 -21.20
CA PRO A 302 -26.74 -6.73 -21.56
C PRO A 302 -25.42 -7.50 -21.69
N LYS A 303 -24.29 -6.78 -21.78
CA LYS A 303 -22.97 -7.39 -21.92
C LYS A 303 -22.32 -7.77 -20.59
N THR A 304 -22.83 -7.23 -19.47
CA THR A 304 -22.27 -7.41 -18.13
C THR A 304 -23.34 -7.92 -17.17
N PHE A 305 -24.08 -7.04 -16.49
CA PHE A 305 -25.02 -7.41 -15.42
C PHE A 305 -26.48 -7.55 -15.88
N GLY A 306 -26.82 -7.16 -17.10
CA GLY A 306 -28.20 -7.17 -17.59
C GLY A 306 -28.86 -8.54 -17.69
N SER A 307 -28.08 -9.63 -17.68
CA SER A 307 -28.57 -11.01 -17.65
C SER A 307 -28.59 -11.63 -16.25
N LEU A 308 -28.05 -10.93 -15.24
CA LEU A 308 -27.91 -11.44 -13.87
C LEU A 308 -29.20 -11.25 -13.08
N ASN A 309 -29.47 -12.17 -12.14
CA ASN A 309 -30.54 -12.00 -11.18
C ASN A 309 -30.15 -10.94 -10.14
N ALA A 310 -31.13 -10.35 -9.44
CA ALA A 310 -30.88 -9.30 -8.45
C ALA A 310 -29.83 -9.67 -7.37
N GLY A 311 -29.82 -10.92 -6.91
CA GLY A 311 -28.82 -11.41 -5.95
C GLY A 311 -27.40 -11.44 -6.54
N ASP A 312 -27.27 -11.97 -7.75
CA ASP A 312 -26.02 -12.01 -8.51
C ASP A 312 -25.51 -10.59 -8.79
N THR A 313 -26.38 -9.68 -9.23
CA THR A 313 -26.04 -8.28 -9.50
C THR A 313 -25.47 -7.59 -8.26
N ILE A 314 -26.10 -7.76 -7.08
CA ILE A 314 -25.60 -7.17 -5.83
C ILE A 314 -24.23 -7.73 -5.48
N PHE A 315 -24.07 -9.06 -5.56
CA PHE A 315 -22.83 -9.72 -5.21
C PHE A 315 -21.68 -9.37 -6.16
N GLN A 316 -21.91 -9.39 -7.47
CA GLN A 316 -20.92 -8.98 -8.48
C GLN A 316 -20.57 -7.50 -8.38
N SER A 317 -21.54 -6.64 -8.11
CA SER A 317 -21.29 -5.21 -7.88
C SER A 317 -20.43 -4.96 -6.65
N LEU A 318 -20.66 -5.73 -5.57
CA LEU A 318 -19.81 -5.69 -4.38
C LEU A 318 -18.39 -6.20 -4.70
N PHE A 319 -18.29 -7.31 -5.43
CA PHE A 319 -17.03 -7.88 -5.86
C PHE A 319 -16.21 -6.85 -6.66
N MET A 320 -16.79 -6.25 -7.70
CA MET A 320 -16.16 -5.19 -8.49
C MET A 320 -15.71 -4.00 -7.64
N SER A 321 -16.57 -3.55 -6.72
CA SER A 321 -16.24 -2.48 -5.77
C SER A 321 -15.06 -2.84 -4.85
N VAL A 322 -14.93 -4.10 -4.43
CA VAL A 322 -13.75 -4.57 -3.68
C VAL A 322 -12.52 -4.64 -4.58
N MET A 323 -12.66 -5.07 -5.83
CA MET A 323 -11.53 -5.25 -6.74
C MET A 323 -10.92 -3.94 -7.25
N THR A 324 -11.71 -2.85 -7.33
CA THR A 324 -11.15 -1.50 -7.58
C THR A 324 -10.27 -1.00 -6.44
N ARG A 325 -10.25 -1.65 -5.28
CA ARG A 325 -9.42 -1.27 -4.12
C ARG A 325 -8.06 -1.97 -4.14
N SER A 326 -7.50 -2.06 -5.35
CA SER A 326 -6.33 -2.86 -5.68
C SER A 326 -6.52 -4.37 -5.50
N GLY A 327 -7.65 -4.94 -5.90
CA GLY A 327 -7.82 -6.40 -5.89
C GLY A 327 -7.39 -7.06 -7.19
N GLY A 328 -7.60 -6.37 -8.32
CA GLY A 328 -7.11 -6.77 -9.64
C GLY A 328 -7.82 -7.94 -10.31
N PHE A 329 -8.68 -8.65 -9.59
CA PHE A 329 -9.47 -9.74 -10.17
C PHE A 329 -10.70 -9.21 -10.91
N ALA A 330 -11.01 -9.83 -12.04
CA ALA A 330 -12.21 -9.58 -12.82
C ALA A 330 -12.96 -10.90 -13.07
N THR A 331 -14.28 -10.85 -12.96
CA THR A 331 -15.21 -11.94 -13.33
C THR A 331 -15.96 -11.65 -14.64
N ILE A 332 -15.79 -10.42 -15.16
CA ILE A 332 -16.39 -9.92 -16.38
C ILE A 332 -15.32 -9.20 -17.20
N ASP A 333 -15.53 -9.11 -18.51
CA ASP A 333 -14.69 -8.28 -19.36
C ASP A 333 -14.91 -6.79 -19.05
N ILE A 334 -13.89 -6.16 -18.49
CA ILE A 334 -13.88 -4.76 -18.07
C ILE A 334 -14.09 -3.82 -19.26
N SER A 335 -13.67 -4.21 -20.47
CA SER A 335 -13.85 -3.41 -21.68
C SER A 335 -15.32 -3.25 -22.09
N GLN A 336 -16.22 -4.10 -21.57
CA GLN A 336 -17.65 -4.06 -21.86
C GLN A 336 -18.48 -3.24 -20.86
N LEU A 337 -17.85 -2.65 -19.84
CA LEU A 337 -18.50 -1.73 -18.92
C LEU A 337 -18.94 -0.46 -19.65
N ASN A 338 -20.01 0.17 -19.17
CA ASN A 338 -20.41 1.49 -19.63
C ASN A 338 -19.31 2.52 -19.30
N GLY A 339 -19.15 3.55 -20.12
CA GLY A 339 -18.14 4.59 -19.89
C GLY A 339 -18.30 5.32 -18.53
N SER A 340 -19.52 5.43 -18.02
CA SER A 340 -19.81 5.92 -16.66
C SER A 340 -19.27 4.99 -15.56
N SER A 341 -19.35 3.68 -15.77
CA SER A 341 -18.82 2.66 -14.86
C SER A 341 -17.31 2.56 -14.91
N LEU A 342 -16.70 2.75 -16.08
CA LEU A 342 -15.24 2.91 -16.21
C LEU A 342 -14.76 4.14 -15.42
N LEU A 343 -15.42 5.30 -15.58
CA LEU A 343 -15.09 6.51 -14.83
C LEU A 343 -15.29 6.34 -13.32
N LEU A 344 -16.36 5.64 -12.89
CA LEU A 344 -16.55 5.29 -11.48
C LEU A 344 -15.36 4.45 -10.97
N SER A 345 -14.98 3.42 -11.75
CA SER A 345 -13.87 2.54 -11.42
C SER A 345 -12.56 3.33 -11.30
N ASP A 346 -12.31 4.28 -12.21
CA ASP A 346 -11.16 5.18 -12.18
C ASP A 346 -11.09 5.97 -10.87
N MET A 347 -12.21 6.56 -10.46
CA MET A 347 -12.30 7.30 -9.20
C MET A 347 -12.02 6.39 -7.99
N LEU A 348 -12.61 5.19 -7.97
CA LEU A 348 -12.42 4.22 -6.89
C LEU A 348 -11.00 3.66 -6.84
N MET A 349 -10.37 3.37 -7.98
CA MET A 349 -9.00 2.87 -8.09
C MET A 349 -7.99 3.93 -7.69
N PHE A 350 -8.16 5.17 -8.16
CA PHE A 350 -7.28 6.27 -7.79
C PHE A 350 -7.19 6.46 -6.27
N ILE A 351 -8.31 6.19 -5.58
CA ILE A 351 -8.37 6.04 -4.12
C ILE A 351 -8.04 4.59 -3.75
N GLY A 352 -6.77 4.25 -3.61
CA GLY A 352 -6.34 2.92 -3.16
C GLY A 352 -6.62 2.64 -1.67
N GLY A 353 -5.89 1.69 -1.08
CA GLY A 353 -6.14 1.19 0.28
C GLY A 353 -5.79 2.10 1.46
N GLY A 354 -5.74 1.51 2.65
CA GLY A 354 -5.23 2.10 3.89
C GLY A 354 -3.74 2.46 3.83
N SER A 355 -3.26 3.24 4.79
CA SER A 355 -1.82 3.54 4.86
C SER A 355 -1.04 2.31 5.33
N ALA A 356 0.19 2.15 4.84
CA ALA A 356 1.01 0.97 5.12
C ALA A 356 0.29 -0.34 4.80
N SER A 357 -0.41 -0.38 3.67
CA SER A 357 -1.07 -1.56 3.09
C SER A 357 -0.37 -2.03 1.83
N THR A 358 -0.84 -3.16 1.29
CA THR A 358 -0.38 -3.70 0.01
C THR A 358 -1.01 -3.01 -1.19
N ALA A 359 -2.13 -2.29 -1.01
CA ALA A 359 -2.76 -1.52 -2.09
C ALA A 359 -1.96 -0.25 -2.45
N GLY A 360 -2.02 0.18 -3.71
CA GLY A 360 -1.35 1.38 -4.21
C GLY A 360 -2.21 2.64 -4.08
N GLY A 361 -2.05 3.56 -5.04
CA GLY A 361 -2.87 4.76 -5.18
C GLY A 361 -2.81 5.75 -4.01
N ILE A 362 -3.70 6.74 -4.03
CA ILE A 362 -3.84 7.67 -2.92
C ILE A 362 -4.60 6.98 -1.79
N LYS A 363 -4.06 7.08 -0.58
CA LYS A 363 -4.63 6.36 0.56
C LYS A 363 -6.01 6.89 0.94
N VAL A 364 -6.88 6.01 1.43
CA VAL A 364 -8.22 6.43 1.93
C VAL A 364 -8.15 7.50 3.00
N THR A 365 -7.11 7.47 3.84
CA THR A 365 -6.90 8.48 4.86
C THR A 365 -6.62 9.85 4.24
N THR A 366 -5.89 9.90 3.13
CA THR A 366 -5.63 11.14 2.40
C THR A 366 -6.92 11.75 1.90
N LEU A 367 -7.78 10.95 1.27
CA LEU A 367 -9.10 11.38 0.82
C LEU A 367 -9.95 11.86 2.00
N ALA A 368 -10.02 11.07 3.07
CA ALA A 368 -10.82 11.41 4.24
C ALA A 368 -10.36 12.71 4.90
N ILE A 369 -9.05 12.99 4.96
CA ILE A 369 -8.50 14.25 5.46
C ILE A 369 -8.92 15.43 4.58
N LEU A 370 -8.89 15.29 3.25
CA LEU A 370 -9.33 16.34 2.32
C LEU A 370 -10.82 16.65 2.48
N PHE A 371 -11.67 15.63 2.59
CA PHE A 371 -13.10 15.82 2.86
C PHE A 371 -13.35 16.46 4.23
N LEU A 372 -12.64 16.03 5.27
CA LEU A 372 -12.76 16.62 6.60
C LEU A 372 -12.30 18.10 6.61
N ALA A 373 -11.27 18.44 5.85
CA ALA A 373 -10.83 19.83 5.67
C ALA A 373 -11.91 20.67 4.99
N ALA A 374 -12.42 20.22 3.84
CA ALA A 374 -13.49 20.90 3.12
C ALA A 374 -14.75 21.06 4.00
N PHE A 375 -15.09 20.03 4.78
CA PHE A 375 -16.24 20.05 5.67
C PHE A 375 -16.04 20.92 6.93
N ALA A 376 -14.80 21.08 7.40
CA ALA A 376 -14.47 22.02 8.47
C ALA A 376 -14.55 23.46 7.96
N GLU A 377 -13.98 23.71 6.78
CA GLU A 377 -14.00 25.02 6.11
C GLU A 377 -15.44 25.48 5.81
N ALA A 378 -16.28 24.60 5.26
CA ALA A 378 -17.69 24.87 5.02
C ALA A 378 -18.49 25.19 6.29
N ARG A 379 -18.01 24.75 7.46
CA ARG A 379 -18.61 25.05 8.78
C ARG A 379 -17.91 26.23 9.48
N GLY A 380 -16.95 26.89 8.84
CA GLY A 380 -16.18 27.99 9.42
C GLY A 380 -15.28 27.57 10.59
N LYS A 381 -14.95 26.28 10.71
CA LYS A 381 -14.08 25.76 11.77
C LYS A 381 -12.62 25.76 11.32
N GLN A 382 -11.75 26.39 12.09
CA GLN A 382 -10.30 26.40 11.82
C GLN A 382 -9.62 25.04 12.05
N GLU A 383 -10.24 24.16 12.84
CA GLU A 383 -9.67 22.88 13.22
C GLU A 383 -10.46 21.72 12.63
N MET A 384 -9.75 20.79 12.00
CA MET A 384 -10.33 19.52 11.56
C MET A 384 -10.42 18.57 12.77
N GLU A 385 -11.57 17.94 12.94
CA GLU A 385 -11.84 17.00 14.02
C GLU A 385 -12.44 15.71 13.49
N ALA A 386 -12.01 14.57 14.04
CA ALA A 386 -12.59 13.27 13.77
C ALA A 386 -12.60 12.41 15.04
N PHE A 387 -13.72 11.73 15.31
CA PHE A 387 -13.88 10.83 16.47
C PHE A 387 -13.49 11.47 17.81
N GLY A 388 -13.83 12.76 18.00
CA GLY A 388 -13.50 13.51 19.21
C GLY A 388 -12.03 13.86 19.37
N ARG A 389 -11.23 13.85 18.29
CA ARG A 389 -9.82 14.27 18.30
C ARG A 389 -9.54 15.26 17.18
N ARG A 390 -8.65 16.21 17.46
CA ARG A 390 -8.14 17.19 16.48
C ARG A 390 -7.10 16.55 15.56
N ILE A 391 -7.13 16.92 14.27
CA ILE A 391 -6.14 16.54 13.26
C ILE A 391 -5.24 17.76 12.95
N PRO A 392 -3.90 17.63 13.01
CA PRO A 392 -2.99 18.72 12.66
C PRO A 392 -3.06 19.12 11.18
N SER A 393 -2.87 20.42 10.89
CA SER A 393 -2.93 20.97 9.52
C SER A 393 -1.74 20.60 8.64
N ASP A 394 -0.61 20.17 9.22
CA ASP A 394 0.54 19.67 8.44
C ASP A 394 0.17 18.42 7.62
N ILE A 395 -0.76 17.61 8.14
CA ILE A 395 -1.26 16.41 7.46
C ILE A 395 -2.08 16.80 6.22
N LEU A 396 -2.83 17.91 6.27
CA LEU A 396 -3.60 18.42 5.12
C LEU A 396 -2.69 18.83 3.96
N ARG A 397 -1.61 19.58 4.24
CA ARG A 397 -0.66 20.03 3.20
C ARG A 397 -0.01 18.84 2.49
N LEU A 398 0.34 17.82 3.26
CA LEU A 398 0.84 16.59 2.68
C LEU A 398 -0.24 15.92 1.82
N SER A 399 -1.46 15.74 2.34
CA SER A 399 -2.56 15.16 1.59
C SER A 399 -2.77 15.82 0.23
N VAL A 400 -2.81 17.16 0.19
CA VAL A 400 -2.92 17.93 -1.06
C VAL A 400 -1.74 17.65 -2.00
N SER A 401 -0.52 17.62 -1.47
CA SER A 401 0.68 17.35 -2.27
C SER A 401 0.62 15.97 -2.95
N VAL A 402 0.12 14.94 -2.25
CA VAL A 402 0.00 13.58 -2.81
C VAL A 402 -0.97 13.55 -3.96
N VAL A 403 -2.13 14.18 -3.78
CA VAL A 403 -3.18 14.18 -4.80
C VAL A 403 -2.69 14.90 -6.04
N LEU A 404 -2.02 16.05 -5.88
CA LEU A 404 -1.45 16.79 -7.00
C LEU A 404 -0.37 15.98 -7.74
N TRP A 405 0.57 15.35 -7.02
CA TRP A 405 1.59 14.51 -7.63
C TRP A 405 1.00 13.29 -8.34
N GLY A 406 0.03 12.62 -7.72
CA GLY A 406 -0.66 11.48 -8.31
C GLY A 406 -1.44 11.87 -9.57
N ALA A 407 -2.25 12.92 -9.50
CA ALA A 407 -3.02 13.42 -10.64
C ALA A 407 -2.12 13.87 -11.79
N THR A 408 -1.00 14.54 -11.49
CA THR A 408 -0.03 14.96 -12.51
C THR A 408 0.63 13.74 -13.16
N THR A 409 1.00 12.72 -12.38
CA THR A 409 1.61 11.49 -12.90
C THR A 409 0.65 10.77 -13.84
N VAL A 410 -0.61 10.57 -13.42
CA VAL A 410 -1.66 9.96 -14.24
C VAL A 410 -1.88 10.78 -15.51
N ALA A 411 -2.04 12.11 -15.42
CA ALA A 411 -2.27 12.96 -16.58
C ALA A 411 -1.13 12.88 -17.61
N VAL A 412 0.13 12.94 -17.17
CA VAL A 412 1.29 12.84 -18.06
C VAL A 412 1.37 11.45 -18.70
N ALA A 413 1.17 10.38 -17.91
CA ALA A 413 1.17 9.02 -18.43
C ALA A 413 0.04 8.79 -19.45
N SER A 414 -1.18 9.26 -19.17
CA SER A 414 -2.31 9.19 -20.11
C SER A 414 -1.99 9.93 -21.42
N ILE A 415 -1.41 11.13 -21.36
CA ILE A 415 -1.02 11.88 -22.58
C ILE A 415 0.00 11.09 -23.40
N LEU A 416 1.01 10.51 -22.76
CA LEU A 416 2.04 9.71 -23.45
C LEU A 416 1.44 8.45 -24.08
N ILE A 417 0.64 7.70 -23.33
CA ILE A 417 0.02 6.46 -23.82
C ILE A 417 -0.98 6.77 -24.94
N LEU A 418 -1.82 7.80 -24.82
CA LEU A 418 -2.70 8.25 -25.92
C LEU A 418 -1.92 8.56 -27.18
N HIS A 419 -0.77 9.22 -27.03
CA HIS A 419 0.07 9.55 -28.17
C HIS A 419 0.65 8.30 -28.84
N ILE A 420 1.04 7.29 -28.06
CA ILE A 420 1.63 6.04 -28.53
C ILE A 420 0.58 5.10 -29.11
N SER A 421 -0.46 4.77 -28.34
CA SER A 421 -1.43 3.71 -28.67
C SER A 421 -2.54 4.15 -29.63
N LYS A 422 -2.86 5.45 -29.66
CA LYS A 422 -4.02 6.02 -30.41
C LYS A 422 -5.38 5.42 -30.02
N GLN A 423 -5.47 4.82 -28.84
CA GLN A 423 -6.70 4.23 -28.31
C GLN A 423 -7.62 5.29 -27.68
N PRO A 424 -8.92 4.98 -27.47
CA PRO A 424 -9.86 5.87 -26.82
C PRO A 424 -9.41 6.35 -25.42
N PHE A 425 -9.84 7.57 -25.04
CA PHE A 425 -9.39 8.20 -23.81
C PHE A 425 -9.80 7.46 -22.53
N ASP A 426 -11.03 6.96 -22.48
CA ASP A 426 -11.58 6.17 -21.39
C ASP A 426 -10.78 4.88 -21.16
N VAL A 427 -10.47 4.14 -22.22
CA VAL A 427 -9.65 2.92 -22.18
C VAL A 427 -8.24 3.22 -21.67
N VAL A 428 -7.61 4.29 -22.17
CA VAL A 428 -6.25 4.68 -21.74
C VAL A 428 -6.23 5.19 -20.31
N LEU A 429 -7.20 6.02 -19.93
CA LEU A 429 -7.30 6.56 -18.58
C LEU A 429 -7.46 5.44 -17.56
N PHE A 430 -8.30 4.45 -17.86
CA PHE A 430 -8.55 3.31 -17.01
C PHE A 430 -7.29 2.51 -16.71
N ASP A 431 -6.59 2.05 -17.76
CA ASP A 431 -5.37 1.26 -17.59
C ASP A 431 -4.26 2.08 -16.91
N VAL A 432 -4.10 3.37 -17.24
CA VAL A 432 -3.10 4.24 -16.59
C VAL A 432 -3.40 4.47 -15.11
N ILE A 433 -4.66 4.71 -14.74
CA ILE A 433 -5.06 4.83 -13.34
C ILE A 433 -4.85 3.50 -12.63
N SER A 434 -5.22 2.38 -13.23
CA SER A 434 -4.96 1.04 -12.69
C SER A 434 -3.46 0.81 -12.46
N ALA A 435 -2.60 1.20 -13.40
CA ALA A 435 -1.15 1.13 -13.25
C ALA A 435 -0.67 1.99 -12.06
N PHE A 436 -1.05 3.26 -12.01
CA PHE A 436 -0.66 4.16 -10.92
C PHE A 436 -1.20 3.70 -9.55
N ALA A 437 -2.43 3.22 -9.51
CA ALA A 437 -3.08 2.72 -8.31
C ALA A 437 -2.59 1.33 -7.89
N THR A 438 -1.74 0.70 -8.71
CA THR A 438 -1.36 -0.71 -8.62
C THR A 438 -2.59 -1.59 -8.43
N CYS A 439 -3.60 -1.39 -9.28
CA CYS A 439 -4.90 -2.02 -9.14
C CYS A 439 -5.01 -3.36 -9.87
N GLY A 440 -4.51 -3.45 -11.09
CA GLY A 440 -4.43 -4.70 -11.85
C GLY A 440 -5.62 -4.99 -12.76
N LEU A 441 -6.72 -4.24 -12.63
CA LEU A 441 -7.81 -4.28 -13.60
C LEU A 441 -7.34 -3.65 -14.92
N SER A 442 -7.72 -4.23 -16.05
CA SER A 442 -7.39 -3.71 -17.37
C SER A 442 -8.57 -3.89 -18.31
N THR A 443 -8.71 -2.95 -19.24
CA THR A 443 -9.61 -3.03 -20.41
C THR A 443 -9.03 -3.89 -21.54
N GLY A 444 -7.83 -4.45 -21.37
CA GLY A 444 -7.06 -5.19 -22.37
C GLY A 444 -5.94 -4.37 -23.00
N LEU A 445 -5.97 -3.03 -22.90
CA LEU A 445 -4.98 -2.13 -23.50
C LEU A 445 -3.54 -2.53 -23.17
N THR A 446 -3.28 -2.89 -21.91
CA THR A 446 -1.92 -3.24 -21.46
C THR A 446 -1.27 -4.34 -22.30
N GLY A 447 -2.01 -5.35 -22.72
CA GLY A 447 -1.49 -6.45 -23.54
C GLY A 447 -1.18 -6.05 -24.98
N ASP A 448 -1.85 -5.01 -25.48
CA ASP A 448 -1.75 -4.54 -26.87
C ASP A 448 -0.75 -3.39 -27.06
N LEU A 449 -0.09 -2.93 -25.97
CA LEU A 449 0.82 -1.81 -26.04
C LEU A 449 2.12 -2.16 -26.79
N PRO A 450 2.63 -1.26 -27.65
CA PRO A 450 3.97 -1.42 -28.19
C PRO A 450 5.02 -1.22 -27.07
N PRO A 451 6.28 -1.66 -27.28
CA PRO A 451 7.31 -1.66 -26.25
C PRO A 451 7.53 -0.32 -25.54
N GLU A 452 7.46 0.79 -26.28
CA GLU A 452 7.56 2.14 -25.70
C GLU A 452 6.43 2.46 -24.71
N GLY A 453 5.20 2.01 -24.98
CA GLY A 453 4.06 2.16 -24.08
C GLY A 453 4.18 1.28 -22.84
N VAL A 454 4.69 0.06 -23.02
CA VAL A 454 4.98 -0.89 -21.93
C VAL A 454 5.94 -0.27 -20.90
N TYR A 455 7.01 0.40 -21.34
CA TYR A 455 7.92 1.09 -20.42
C TYR A 455 7.29 2.27 -19.68
N VAL A 456 6.41 3.05 -20.34
CA VAL A 456 5.68 4.15 -19.69
C VAL A 456 4.73 3.62 -18.62
N MET A 457 4.01 2.53 -18.91
CA MET A 457 3.14 1.87 -17.94
C MET A 457 3.93 1.28 -16.76
N ALA A 458 5.06 0.63 -17.02
CA ALA A 458 5.98 0.14 -15.99
C ALA A 458 6.48 1.28 -15.08
N ALA A 459 6.88 2.42 -15.66
CA ALA A 459 7.29 3.59 -14.89
C ALA A 459 6.13 4.14 -14.04
N THR A 460 4.91 4.15 -14.57
CA THR A 460 3.70 4.62 -13.88
C THR A 460 3.38 3.75 -12.66
N MET A 461 3.46 2.42 -12.79
CA MET A 461 3.31 1.48 -11.66
C MET A 461 4.36 1.73 -10.58
N PHE A 462 5.62 1.87 -10.98
CA PHE A 462 6.71 2.14 -10.06
C PHE A 462 6.51 3.46 -9.31
N MET A 463 6.12 4.53 -10.01
CA MET A 463 5.82 5.83 -9.41
C MET A 463 4.63 5.76 -8.45
N GLY A 464 3.58 5.01 -8.79
CA GLY A 464 2.45 4.74 -7.92
C GLY A 464 2.87 4.07 -6.61
N ARG A 465 3.64 2.97 -6.71
CA ARG A 465 4.13 2.21 -5.56
C ARG A 465 5.07 3.05 -4.69
N VAL A 466 6.11 3.62 -5.29
CA VAL A 466 7.12 4.42 -4.61
C VAL A 466 6.50 5.68 -4.02
N GLY A 467 5.54 6.31 -4.70
CA GLY A 467 4.84 7.50 -4.24
C GLY A 467 4.22 7.28 -2.86
N THR A 468 3.61 6.12 -2.63
CA THR A 468 3.02 5.79 -1.32
C THR A 468 4.06 5.59 -0.20
N VAL A 469 5.21 5.00 -0.52
CA VAL A 469 6.29 4.72 0.45
C VAL A 469 7.10 5.99 0.75
N THR A 470 7.42 6.77 -0.27
CA THR A 470 8.12 8.05 -0.15
C THR A 470 7.27 9.10 0.55
N LEU A 471 5.94 9.04 0.40
CA LEU A 471 5.01 9.88 1.16
C LEU A 471 5.13 9.68 2.67
N ALA A 472 5.16 8.43 3.12
CA ALA A 472 5.36 8.10 4.53
C ALA A 472 6.70 8.66 5.05
N ALA A 473 7.74 8.64 4.21
CA ALA A 473 9.04 9.24 4.52
C ALA A 473 9.04 10.78 4.45
N ALA A 474 8.29 11.39 3.54
CA ALA A 474 8.15 12.84 3.42
C ALA A 474 7.42 13.41 4.64
N LEU A 475 6.36 12.74 5.12
CA LEU A 475 5.73 13.02 6.41
C LEU A 475 6.72 12.96 7.58
N ALA A 476 7.68 12.04 7.54
CA ALA A 476 8.70 11.92 8.57
C ALA A 476 9.76 13.02 8.52
N ALA A 477 10.02 13.56 7.33
CA ALA A 477 11.13 14.46 7.05
C ALA A 477 10.72 15.94 6.92
N SER A 478 9.43 16.26 6.84
CA SER A 478 8.92 17.58 6.44
C SER A 478 9.18 18.74 7.42
N HIS A 479 9.93 18.56 8.50
CA HIS A 479 10.29 19.66 9.38
C HIS A 479 11.70 20.20 9.09
N SER A 480 11.77 21.09 8.09
CA SER A 480 12.81 22.11 8.02
C SER A 480 12.51 23.17 9.09
N ARG A 481 13.46 23.42 10.00
CA ARG A 481 13.31 24.42 11.07
C ARG A 481 13.56 25.80 10.46
N GLN A 482 12.57 26.36 9.78
CA GLN A 482 12.64 27.75 9.33
C GLN A 482 12.53 28.67 10.55
N LEU A 483 13.63 29.35 10.90
CA LEU A 483 13.73 30.19 12.11
C LEU A 483 13.16 31.61 11.91
N PHE A 484 12.74 31.95 10.69
CA PHE A 484 12.13 33.23 10.36
C PHE A 484 10.83 33.00 9.57
N LYS A 485 9.87 33.90 9.71
CA LYS A 485 8.66 33.95 8.87
C LYS A 485 8.80 35.12 7.90
N ARG A 486 8.34 34.92 6.67
CA ARG A 486 8.17 36.01 5.70
C ARG A 486 6.83 36.73 5.97
N PRO A 487 6.65 37.98 5.50
CA PRO A 487 5.37 38.67 5.57
C PRO A 487 4.24 37.82 4.97
N GLU A 488 3.05 37.86 5.59
CA GLU A 488 1.87 37.20 5.07
C GLU A 488 1.26 38.06 3.95
N GLU A 489 1.12 37.49 2.77
CA GLU A 489 0.38 38.08 1.65
C GLU A 489 -0.73 37.12 1.28
N ARG A 490 -1.93 37.66 1.02
CA ARG A 490 -3.12 36.87 0.72
C ARG A 490 -3.45 37.00 -0.76
N PRO A 491 -2.93 36.10 -1.62
CA PRO A 491 -3.35 36.07 -3.01
C PRO A 491 -4.85 35.76 -3.07
N ILE A 492 -5.55 36.37 -4.02
CA ILE A 492 -6.94 36.04 -4.31
C ILE A 492 -6.94 34.64 -4.95
N VAL A 493 -7.64 33.71 -4.32
CA VAL A 493 -7.91 32.36 -4.85
C VAL A 493 -9.39 32.31 -5.17
N GLY A 494 -9.73 31.83 -6.36
CA GLY A 494 -11.11 31.81 -6.90
C GLY A 494 -11.98 30.70 -6.35
#